data_AF-A0AAJ5F904-F1
#
_entry.id   AF-A0AAJ5F904-F1
#
_cell.length_a   1.000
_cell.length_b   1.000
_cell.length_c   1.000
_cell.angle_alpha   90.00
_cell.angle_beta   90.00
_cell.angle_gamma   90.00
#
_symmetry.space_group_name_H-M   'P 1'
#
loop_
_entity.id
_entity.type
_entity.pdbx_description
1 polymer ?
#
loop_
_entity_poly.entity_id
_entity_poly.type
_entity_poly.pdbx_seq_one_letter_code
_entity_poly.pdbx_strand_id
1 'polypeptide(L)'
;MPADDRPEAENKAGDNVRALRWLGVILLALLTLALAVLTLGSFASLNPNAPLWLRTLGGVETLLSRQAGAGQVPGFARAALLTLLTSLLAGLVAFLKPRA
;
A
#
# COMPACT_ATOMS: atom_id res chain seq x y z
N MET A 1 -12.54 -39.57 32.24
CA MET A 1 -13.40 -38.76 31.36
C MET A 1 -12.48 -37.73 30.70
N PRO A 2 -12.05 -37.93 29.44
CA PRO A 2 -11.16 -36.99 28.78
C PRO A 2 -11.92 -35.66 28.58
N ALA A 3 -11.32 -34.55 28.98
CA ALA A 3 -11.85 -33.22 28.70
C ALA A 3 -11.90 -33.07 27.16
N ASP A 4 -13.05 -32.67 26.65
CA ASP A 4 -13.26 -32.49 25.22
C ASP A 4 -12.64 -31.13 24.85
N ASP A 5 -11.33 -31.09 24.64
CA ASP A 5 -10.54 -29.88 24.36
C ASP A 5 -10.73 -29.34 22.93
N ARG A 6 -11.57 -30.02 22.12
CA ARG A 6 -11.86 -29.69 20.73
C ARG A 6 -12.46 -28.31 20.48
N PRO A 7 -13.40 -27.78 21.29
CA PRO A 7 -14.04 -26.50 20.99
C PRO A 7 -13.10 -25.31 21.23
N GLU A 8 -12.11 -25.43 22.12
CA GLU A 8 -11.12 -24.38 22.35
C GLU A 8 -10.11 -24.27 21.19
N ALA A 9 -9.67 -25.42 20.66
CA ALA A 9 -8.76 -25.47 19.52
C ALA A 9 -9.42 -24.93 18.23
N GLU A 10 -10.70 -25.24 18.01
CA GLU A 10 -11.47 -24.78 16.84
C GLU A 10 -11.71 -23.27 16.85
N ASN A 11 -12.11 -22.69 18.00
CA ASN A 11 -12.28 -21.24 18.15
C ASN A 11 -10.97 -20.48 17.91
N LYS A 12 -9.86 -20.98 18.47
CA LYS A 12 -8.55 -20.33 18.34
C LYS A 12 -8.03 -20.36 16.90
N ALA A 13 -8.32 -21.44 16.16
CA ALA A 13 -7.99 -21.52 14.73
C ALA A 13 -8.80 -20.49 13.90
N GLY A 14 -10.09 -20.33 14.19
CA GLY A 14 -10.94 -19.31 13.55
C GLY A 14 -10.44 -17.88 13.78
N ASP A 15 -10.06 -17.56 15.02
CA ASP A 15 -9.54 -16.24 15.38
C ASP A 15 -8.19 -15.94 14.71
N ASN A 16 -7.29 -16.92 14.63
CA ASN A 16 -5.99 -16.77 13.96
C ASN A 16 -6.14 -16.47 12.46
N VAL A 17 -7.06 -17.17 11.78
CA VAL A 17 -7.34 -16.93 10.35
C VAL A 17 -7.94 -15.54 10.15
N ARG A 18 -8.81 -15.09 11.05
CA ARG A 18 -9.39 -13.74 11.01
C ARG A 18 -8.33 -12.67 11.25
N ALA A 19 -7.45 -12.86 12.23
CA ALA A 19 -6.34 -11.96 12.51
C ALA A 19 -5.38 -11.85 11.33
N LEU A 20 -5.01 -12.96 10.70
CA LEU A 20 -4.12 -12.98 9.53
C LEU A 20 -4.73 -12.23 8.33
N ARG A 21 -6.03 -12.38 8.09
CA ARG A 21 -6.76 -11.64 7.05
C ARG A 21 -6.75 -10.13 7.32
N TRP A 22 -6.98 -9.72 8.56
CA TRP A 22 -6.88 -8.31 8.96
C TRP A 22 -5.46 -7.77 8.81
N LEU A 23 -4.44 -8.55 9.19
CA LEU A 23 -3.04 -8.17 9.04
C LEU A 23 -2.67 -7.94 7.57
N GLY A 24 -3.15 -8.81 6.67
CA GLY A 24 -3.01 -8.63 5.23
C GLY A 24 -3.67 -7.34 4.72
N VAL A 25 -4.88 -7.02 5.18
CA VAL A 25 -5.57 -5.78 4.81
C VAL A 25 -4.85 -4.54 5.33
N ILE A 26 -4.37 -4.56 6.58
CA ILE A 26 -3.59 -3.45 7.15
C ILE A 26 -2.32 -3.23 6.35
N LEU A 27 -1.57 -4.30 6.05
CA LEU A 27 -0.35 -4.23 5.26
C LEU A 27 -0.62 -3.64 3.87
N LEU A 28 -1.68 -4.10 3.20
CA LEU A 28 -2.06 -3.62 1.87
C LEU A 28 -2.54 -2.16 1.91
N ALA A 29 -3.23 -1.75 2.97
CA ALA A 29 -3.64 -0.36 3.20
C ALA A 29 -2.44 0.55 3.43
N LEU A 30 -1.45 0.13 4.25
CA LEU A 30 -0.21 0.87 4.47
C LEU A 30 0.60 1.02 3.18
N LEU A 31 0.69 -0.04 2.37
CA LEU A 31 1.35 0.01 1.07
C LEU A 31 0.66 0.99 0.13
N THR A 32 -0.67 0.98 0.11
CA THR A 32 -1.47 1.93 -0.69
C THR A 32 -1.24 3.37 -0.23
N LEU A 33 -1.20 3.61 1.08
CA LEU A 33 -0.92 4.92 1.65
C LEU A 33 0.49 5.42 1.28
N ALA A 34 1.50 4.54 1.35
CA ALA A 34 2.86 4.87 0.94
C ALA A 34 2.95 5.26 -0.55
N LEU A 35 2.25 4.51 -1.42
CA LEU A 35 2.14 4.83 -2.84
C LEU A 35 1.40 6.15 -3.09
N ALA A 36 0.35 6.45 -2.33
CA ALA A 36 -0.35 7.74 -2.43
C ALA A 36 0.57 8.91 -2.07
N VAL A 37 1.38 8.79 -1.01
CA VAL A 37 2.36 9.81 -0.61
C VAL A 37 3.44 9.99 -1.68
N LEU A 38 3.96 8.90 -2.25
CA LEU A 38 4.93 8.95 -3.35
C LEU A 38 4.33 9.61 -4.60
N THR A 39 3.08 9.31 -4.91
CA THR A 39 2.35 9.94 -6.03
C THR A 39 2.21 11.45 -5.80
N LEU A 40 1.83 11.87 -4.59
CA LEU A 40 1.73 13.27 -4.22
C LEU A 40 3.09 13.98 -4.30
N GLY A 41 4.17 13.34 -3.83
CA GLY A 41 5.54 13.84 -3.95
C GLY A 41 6.00 13.98 -5.41
N SER A 42 5.64 13.03 -6.28
CA SER A 42 5.94 13.08 -7.71
C SER A 42 5.25 14.27 -8.38
N PHE A 43 3.97 14.52 -8.09
CA PHE A 43 3.27 15.72 -8.56
C PHE A 43 3.85 17.02 -8.00
N ALA A 44 4.27 17.03 -6.73
CA ALA A 44 4.93 18.19 -6.13
C ALA A 44 6.29 18.49 -6.75
N SER A 45 7.01 17.48 -7.25
CA SER A 45 8.28 17.68 -7.97
C SER A 45 8.10 18.41 -9.31
N LEU A 46 6.92 18.29 -9.92
CA LEU A 46 6.56 18.97 -11.18
C LEU A 46 6.13 20.42 -10.96
N ASN A 47 5.82 20.82 -9.72
CA ASN A 47 5.37 22.17 -9.40
C ASN A 47 6.49 22.99 -8.72
N PRO A 48 7.00 24.06 -9.36
CA PRO A 48 8.03 24.93 -8.80
C PRO A 48 7.57 25.79 -7.60
N ASN A 49 6.28 25.79 -7.26
CA ASN A 49 5.74 26.42 -6.04
C ASN A 49 5.41 25.43 -4.91
N ALA A 50 5.68 24.12 -5.06
CA ALA A 50 5.40 23.15 -4.02
C ALA A 50 6.32 23.27 -2.78
N PRO A 51 5.82 22.98 -1.56
CA PRO A 51 6.62 22.94 -0.34
C PRO A 51 7.83 22.00 -0.45
N LEU A 52 8.98 22.42 0.10
CA LEU A 52 10.26 21.70 0.02
C LEU A 52 10.18 20.24 0.52
N TRP A 53 9.37 19.99 1.54
CA TRP A 53 9.16 18.67 2.14
C TRP A 53 8.41 17.70 1.22
N LEU A 54 7.58 18.21 0.30
CA LEU A 54 6.94 17.37 -0.72
C LEU A 54 7.89 17.09 -1.89
N ARG A 55 8.86 17.97 -2.16
CA ARG A 55 9.90 17.71 -3.17
C ARG A 55 10.87 16.63 -2.76
N THR A 56 11.22 16.54 -1.47
CA THR A 56 12.06 15.45 -0.98
C THR A 56 11.37 14.09 -1.18
N LEU A 57 10.05 14.02 -0.99
CA LEU A 57 9.24 12.84 -1.30
C LEU A 57 9.27 12.48 -2.80
N GLY A 58 9.18 13.47 -3.69
CA GLY A 58 9.38 13.26 -5.14
C GLY A 58 10.80 12.79 -5.51
N GLY A 59 11.81 13.21 -4.75
CA GLY A 59 13.19 12.73 -4.87
C GLY A 59 13.34 11.25 -4.51
N VAL A 60 12.64 10.80 -3.45
CA VAL A 60 12.61 9.38 -3.05
C VAL A 60 11.91 8.53 -4.12
N GLU A 61 10.81 9.01 -4.69
CA GLU A 61 10.12 8.33 -5.80
C GLU A 61 11.04 8.17 -7.02
N THR A 62 11.75 9.22 -7.42
CA THR A 62 12.65 9.17 -8.57
C THR A 62 13.83 8.22 -8.36
N LEU A 63 14.35 8.09 -7.13
CA LEU A 63 15.36 7.09 -6.76
C LEU A 63 14.82 5.66 -6.85
N LEU A 64 13.67 5.40 -6.23
CA LEU A 64 12.99 4.09 -6.30
C LEU A 64 12.74 3.69 -7.76
N SER A 65 12.18 4.61 -8.53
CA SER A 65 11.85 4.36 -9.92
C SER A 65 13.10 4.21 -10.81
N ARG A 66 14.27 4.76 -10.43
CA ARG A 66 15.54 4.47 -11.10
C ARG A 66 16.04 3.06 -10.77
N GLN A 67 15.94 2.63 -9.51
CA GLN A 67 16.28 1.26 -9.09
C GLN A 67 15.37 0.22 -9.75
N ALA A 68 14.10 0.55 -9.94
CA ALA A 68 13.13 -0.27 -10.67
C ALA A 68 13.34 -0.26 -12.21
N GLY A 69 14.39 0.37 -12.72
CA GLY A 69 14.69 0.41 -14.17
C GLY A 69 13.84 1.41 -14.97
N ALA A 70 12.90 2.11 -14.35
CA ALA A 70 12.04 3.10 -15.01
C ALA A 70 12.72 4.48 -15.20
N GLY A 71 14.05 4.56 -15.09
CA GLY A 71 14.84 5.81 -15.07
C GLY A 71 14.62 6.76 -16.25
N GLN A 72 14.23 6.20 -17.39
CA GLN A 72 14.01 6.88 -18.67
C GLN A 72 12.57 7.39 -18.85
N VAL A 73 11.66 7.09 -17.91
CA VAL A 73 10.24 7.46 -18.02
C VAL A 73 10.06 8.93 -17.61
N PRO A 74 9.37 9.76 -18.42
CA PRO A 74 9.06 11.15 -18.07
C PRO A 74 8.33 11.25 -16.73
N GLY A 75 8.65 12.28 -15.92
CA GLY A 75 8.10 12.43 -14.56
C GLY A 75 6.57 12.43 -14.49
N PHE A 76 5.90 13.05 -15.47
CA PHE A 76 4.45 13.04 -15.58
C PHE A 76 3.87 11.63 -15.84
N ALA A 77 4.48 10.86 -16.76
CA ALA A 77 4.05 9.50 -17.07
C ALA A 77 4.26 8.57 -15.86
N ARG A 78 5.33 8.76 -15.09
CA ARG A 78 5.56 8.07 -13.81
C ARG A 78 4.49 8.36 -12.78
N ALA A 79 4.17 9.64 -12.56
CA ALA A 79 3.11 10.04 -11.63
C ALA A 79 1.75 9.44 -12.02
N ALA A 80 1.42 9.43 -13.31
CA ALA A 80 0.19 8.81 -13.82
C ALA A 80 0.16 7.28 -13.60
N LEU A 81 1.26 6.57 -13.88
CA LEU A 81 1.38 5.13 -13.62
C LEU A 81 1.27 4.80 -12.13
N LEU A 82 1.92 5.59 -11.27
CA LEU A 82 1.80 5.45 -9.81
C LEU A 82 0.37 5.69 -9.33
N THR A 83 -0.35 6.65 -9.92
CA THR A 83 -1.75 6.92 -9.59
C THR A 83 -2.65 5.73 -9.95
N LEU A 84 -2.42 5.11 -11.11
CA LEU A 84 -3.13 3.91 -11.55
C LEU A 84 -2.85 2.73 -10.62
N LEU A 85 -1.58 2.49 -10.29
CA LEU A 85 -1.16 1.46 -9.34
C LEU A 85 -1.80 1.67 -7.96
N THR A 86 -1.77 2.91 -7.45
CA THR A 86 -2.36 3.27 -6.16
C THR A 86 -3.87 3.01 -6.16
N SER A 87 -4.57 3.40 -7.23
CA SER A 87 -6.01 3.15 -7.38
C SER A 87 -6.34 1.67 -7.43
N LEU A 88 -5.54 0.88 -8.16
CA LEU A 88 -5.70 -0.56 -8.26
C LEU A 88 -5.54 -1.24 -6.89
N LEU A 89 -4.49 -0.86 -6.15
CA LEU A 89 -4.22 -1.35 -4.80
C LEU A 89 -5.30 -0.92 -3.81
N ALA A 90 -5.76 0.33 -3.87
CA ALA A 90 -6.88 0.80 -3.05
C ALA A 90 -8.16 0.00 -3.31
N GLY A 91 -8.45 -0.30 -4.58
CA GLY A 91 -9.56 -1.18 -4.98
C GLY A 91 -9.39 -2.60 -4.45
N LEU A 92 -8.16 -3.15 -4.51
CA LEU A 92 -7.84 -4.47 -3.98
C LEU A 92 -8.03 -4.53 -2.46
N VAL A 93 -7.60 -3.50 -1.72
CA VAL A 93 -7.84 -3.35 -0.27
C VAL A 93 -9.34 -3.35 0.03
N ALA A 94 -10.12 -2.57 -0.72
CA ALA A 94 -11.57 -2.50 -0.55
C ALA A 94 -12.25 -3.85 -0.86
N PHE A 95 -11.75 -4.58 -1.85
CA PHE A 95 -12.26 -5.91 -2.22
C PHE A 95 -11.90 -6.99 -1.19
N LEU A 96 -10.66 -6.99 -0.69
CA LEU A 96 -10.15 -7.95 0.29
C LEU A 96 -10.61 -7.66 1.72
N LYS A 97 -11.18 -6.49 1.99
CA LYS A 97 -11.74 -6.13 3.30
C LYS A 97 -12.64 -7.28 3.80
N PRO A 98 -12.27 -7.98 4.90
CA PRO A 98 -13.06 -9.09 5.40
C PRO A 98 -14.44 -8.56 5.80
N ARG A 99 -15.47 -9.08 5.13
CA ARG A 99 -16.87 -8.87 5.48
C ARG A 99 -17.12 -9.78 6.68
N ALA A 100 -17.32 -9.17 7.85
CA ALA A 100 -17.68 -9.88 9.07
C ALA A 100 -19.08 -10.47 8.93
#